data_AF-A0A961BXC8-F1
#
_entry.id   AF-A0A961BXC8-F1
#
_cell.length_a   1.000
_cell.length_b   1.000
_cell.length_c   1.000
_cell.angle_alpha   90.00
_cell.angle_beta   90.00
_cell.angle_gamma   90.00
#
_symmetry.space_group_name_H-M   'P 1'
#
loop_
_entity.id
_entity.type
_entity.pdbx_description
1 polymer ?
#
loop_
_entity_poly.entity_id
_entity_poly.type
_entity_poly.pdbx_seq_one_letter_code
_entity_poly.pdbx_strand_id
1 'polypeptide(L)' 'RSRRANWKTTATTLTACPRCASPKMPHVACPSCGTYNGRHYAAAERSEHQD' A
#
# COMPACT_ATOMS: atom_id res chain seq x y z
N ARG A 1 24.13 25.56 -0.26
CA ARG A 1 24.12 24.09 -0.50
C ARG A 1 23.69 23.26 0.72
N SER A 2 23.92 23.67 1.97
CA SER A 2 23.57 22.89 3.18
C SER A 2 22.07 22.82 3.51
N ARG A 3 21.29 23.85 3.19
CA ARG A 3 19.87 23.99 3.61
C ARG A 3 18.96 22.80 3.25
N ARG A 4 19.21 22.12 2.12
CA ARG A 4 18.41 20.98 1.66
C ARG A 4 19.11 19.62 1.81
N ALA A 5 20.28 19.58 2.45
CA ALA A 5 21.06 18.34 2.57
C ALA A 5 20.29 17.24 3.32
N ASN A 6 19.40 17.61 4.25
CA ASN A 6 18.59 16.69 5.04
C ASN A 6 17.14 16.56 4.56
N TRP A 7 16.77 17.20 3.45
CA TRP A 7 15.42 17.09 2.89
C TRP A 7 15.33 15.81 2.05
N LYS A 8 15.26 14.68 2.73
CA LYS A 8 15.21 13.35 2.12
C LYS A 8 13.81 12.78 2.29
N THR A 9 13.26 12.27 1.19
CA THR A 9 12.07 11.42 1.23
C THR A 9 12.51 9.98 1.47
N THR A 10 11.73 9.27 2.27
CA THR A 10 11.89 7.84 2.51
C THR A 10 10.84 7.06 1.74
N ALA A 11 11.23 5.92 1.16
CA ALA A 11 10.28 5.01 0.56
C ALA A 11 9.35 4.43 1.63
N THR A 12 8.07 4.28 1.29
CA THR A 12 7.09 3.66 2.18
C THR A 12 7.31 2.16 2.24
N THR A 13 7.25 1.59 3.44
CA THR A 13 7.34 0.14 3.63
C THR A 13 6.08 -0.55 3.13
N LEU A 14 6.26 -1.53 2.25
CA LEU A 14 5.20 -2.38 1.72
C LEU A 14 5.38 -3.82 2.21
N THR A 15 4.28 -4.50 2.45
CA THR A 15 4.22 -5.90 2.86
C THR A 15 3.33 -6.69 1.89
N ALA A 16 3.57 -8.00 1.76
CA ALA A 16 2.75 -8.85 0.92
C ALA A 16 1.34 -9.01 1.50
N CYS A 17 0.32 -8.89 0.65
CA CYS A 17 -1.06 -9.18 1.05
C CYS A 17 -1.26 -10.68 1.27
N PRO A 18 -1.87 -11.12 2.39
CA PRO A 18 -2.08 -12.54 2.65
C PRO A 18 -3.09 -13.22 1.71
N ARG A 19 -3.89 -12.46 0.94
CA ARG A 19 -4.91 -13.01 0.03
C ARG A 19 -4.45 -13.11 -1.42
N CYS A 20 -3.80 -12.08 -1.95
CA CYS A 20 -3.42 -11.98 -3.37
C CYS A 20 -1.91 -11.79 -3.60
N ALA A 21 -1.10 -11.82 -2.54
CA ALA A 21 0.36 -11.59 -2.57
C ALA A 21 0.83 -10.22 -3.09
N SER A 22 -0.06 -9.35 -3.57
CA SER A 22 0.33 -8.00 -4.03
C SER A 22 0.88 -7.14 -2.89
N PRO A 23 1.79 -6.20 -3.17
CA PRO A 23 2.30 -5.27 -2.17
C PRO A 23 1.18 -4.38 -1.63
N LYS A 24 1.10 -4.26 -0.31
CA LYS A 24 0.17 -3.37 0.39
C LYS A 24 0.88 -2.65 1.53
N MET A 25 0.32 -1.54 1.99
CA MET A 25 0.81 -0.92 3.23
C MET A 25 0.34 -1.71 4.46
N PRO A 26 1.16 -1.77 5.53
CA PRO A 26 0.71 -2.20 6.85
C PRO A 26 -0.51 -1.40 7.31
N HIS A 27 -1.43 -2.03 8.06
CA HIS A 27 -2.64 -1.39 8.61
C HIS A 27 -3.64 -0.79 7.61
N VAL A 28 -3.41 -0.97 6.30
CA VAL A 28 -4.33 -0.52 5.24
C VAL A 28 -4.91 -1.72 4.50
N ALA A 29 -6.16 -1.58 4.04
CA ALA A 29 -6.78 -2.54 3.14
C ALA A 29 -6.00 -2.65 1.83
N CYS A 30 -5.90 -3.86 1.32
CA CYS A 30 -5.14 -4.12 0.11
C CYS A 30 -5.78 -3.38 -1.08
N PRO A 31 -5.02 -2.56 -1.82
CA PRO A 31 -5.60 -1.75 -2.89
C PRO A 31 -5.95 -2.56 -4.16
N SER A 32 -5.47 -3.80 -4.26
CA SER A 32 -5.77 -4.70 -5.39
C SER A 32 -7.00 -5.57 -5.14
N CYS A 33 -7.22 -6.06 -3.91
CA CYS A 33 -8.27 -7.02 -3.57
C CYS A 33 -9.14 -6.62 -2.36
N GLY A 34 -9.04 -5.37 -1.91
CA GLY A 34 -9.86 -4.80 -0.85
C GLY A 34 -9.68 -5.43 0.53
N THR A 35 -8.68 -6.29 0.74
CA THR A 35 -8.65 -7.18 1.91
C THR A 35 -7.90 -6.58 3.09
N TYR A 36 -8.51 -6.60 4.27
CA TYR A 36 -7.88 -6.28 5.55
C TYR A 36 -8.43 -7.16 6.67
N ASN A 37 -7.53 -7.82 7.43
CA ASN A 37 -7.89 -8.63 8.59
C ASN A 37 -9.02 -9.64 8.31
N GLY A 38 -8.95 -10.34 7.16
CA GLY A 38 -9.95 -11.32 6.72
C GLY A 38 -11.22 -10.74 6.10
N ARG A 39 -11.50 -9.45 6.29
CA ARG A 39 -12.68 -8.77 5.73
C ARG A 39 -12.35 -8.15 4.37
N HIS A 40 -13.34 -8.11 3.49
CA HIS A 40 -13.25 -7.50 2.17
C HIS A 40 -13.92 -6.13 2.17
N TYR A 41 -13.25 -5.15 1.56
CA TYR A 41 -13.67 -3.77 1.45
C TYR A 41 -13.60 -3.35 -0.01
N ALA A 42 -14.72 -3.46 -0.73
CA ALA A 42 -14.80 -3.09 -2.15
C ALA A 42 -14.40 -1.63 -2.41
N ALA A 43 -14.70 -0.72 -1.48
CA ALA A 43 -14.30 0.69 -1.58
C ALA A 43 -12.78 0.92 -1.52
N ALA A 44 -12.01 -0.07 -1.04
CA ALA A 44 -10.54 0.02 -0.97
C ALA A 44 -9.86 -0.47 -2.26
N GLU A 45 -10.60 -1.11 -3.17
CA GLU A 45 -10.06 -1.54 -4.45
C GLU A 45 -9.87 -0.32 -5.35
N ARG A 46 -8.64 -0.09 -5.80
CA ARG A 46 -8.30 1.00 -6.73
C ARG A 46 -8.29 0.46 -8.14
N SER A 47 -8.95 1.17 -9.06
CA SER A 47 -8.97 0.84 -10.50
C SER A 47 -7.58 0.85 -11.12
N GLU A 48 -6.66 1.65 -10.58
CA GLU A 48 -5.26 1.79 -11.03
C GLU A 48 -4.41 0.51 -10.87
N HIS A 49 -4.93 -0.51 -10.19
CA HIS A 49 -4.24 -1.78 -9.95
C HIS A 49 -4.99 -2.99 -10.56
N GLN A 50 -5.95 -2.74 -11.47
CA GLN A 50 -6.81 -3.76 -12.09
C GLN A 50 -6.39 -4.19 -13.51
N ASP A 51 -5.23 -3.76 -13.99
CA ASP A 51 -4.66 -4.16 -15.30
C ASP A 51 -3.49 -5.13 -15.16
#